data_AF-A0A1F0E3L0-F1
#
_entry.id   AF-A0A1F0E3L0-F1
#
_cell.length_a   1.000
_cell.length_b   1.000
_cell.length_c   1.000
_cell.angle_alpha   90.00
_cell.angle_beta   90.00
_cell.angle_gamma   90.00
#
_symmetry.space_group_name_H-M   'P 1'
#
loop_
_entity.id
_entity.type
_entity.pdbx_description
1 polymer ?
#
loop_
_entity_poly.entity_id
_entity_poly.type
_entity_poly.pdbx_seq_one_letter_code
_entity_poly.pdbx_strand_id
1 'polypeptide(L)'
;MDSLYEVSQINEVNREGAAQILAKYRRYKEDNNLKDGDNLVLDELENELVILYNGAFHPKTIKEAEKNENQLKLLHKIINKLTERK
;
A
#
# COMPACT_ATOMS: atom_id res chain seq x y z
N MET A 1 2.78 -20.18 -18.93
CA MET A 1 1.97 -19.00 -19.27
C MET A 1 1.05 -18.81 -18.10
N ASP A 2 1.31 -17.77 -17.31
CA ASP A 2 0.41 -17.37 -16.23
C ASP A 2 -0.96 -17.05 -16.84
N SER A 3 -2.05 -17.54 -16.24
CA SER A 3 -3.37 -17.21 -16.76
C SER A 3 -3.65 -15.73 -16.49
N LEU A 4 -4.06 -14.98 -17.52
CA LEU A 4 -4.49 -13.58 -17.37
C LEU A 4 -5.60 -13.43 -16.31
N TYR A 5 -6.39 -14.49 -16.08
CA TYR A 5 -7.39 -14.57 -15.03
C TYR A 5 -6.78 -14.55 -13.62
N GLU A 6 -5.72 -15.33 -13.38
CA GLU A 6 -5.06 -15.41 -12.06
C GLU A 6 -4.35 -14.10 -11.71
N VAL A 7 -3.68 -13.49 -12.70
CA VAL A 7 -3.08 -12.15 -12.54
C VAL A 7 -4.16 -11.13 -12.18
N SER A 8 -5.33 -11.18 -12.85
CA SER A 8 -6.44 -10.26 -12.61
C SER A 8 -7.02 -10.36 -11.20
N GLN A 9 -7.16 -11.58 -10.64
CA GLN A 9 -7.69 -11.79 -9.29
C GLN A 9 -6.76 -11.21 -8.23
N ILE A 10 -5.45 -11.49 -8.33
CA ILE A 10 -4.46 -10.93 -7.39
C ILE A 10 -4.39 -9.40 -7.54
N ASN A 11 -4.52 -8.90 -8.77
CA ASN A 11 -4.50 -7.47 -9.05
C ASN A 11 -5.66 -6.71 -8.41
N GLU A 12 -6.87 -7.28 -8.43
CA GLU A 12 -8.04 -6.65 -7.81
C GLU A 12 -7.88 -6.54 -6.28
N VAL A 13 -7.45 -7.63 -5.64
CA VAL A 13 -7.17 -7.64 -4.19
C VAL A 13 -6.05 -6.66 -3.82
N ASN A 14 -4.99 -6.59 -4.62
CA ASN A 14 -3.89 -5.67 -4.39
C ASN A 14 -4.32 -4.20 -4.50
N ARG A 15 -5.17 -3.85 -5.48
CA ARG A 15 -5.70 -2.49 -5.63
C ARG A 15 -6.53 -2.07 -4.44
N GLU A 16 -7.44 -2.94 -3.99
CA GLU A 16 -8.26 -2.67 -2.82
C GLU A 16 -7.40 -2.51 -1.56
N GLY A 17 -6.45 -3.45 -1.34
CA GLY A 17 -5.53 -3.39 -0.22
C GLY A 17 -4.69 -2.11 -0.20
N ALA A 18 -4.16 -1.70 -1.35
CA ALA A 18 -3.38 -0.47 -1.47
C ALA A 18 -4.22 0.78 -1.16
N ALA A 19 -5.45 0.85 -1.65
CA ALA A 19 -6.38 1.95 -1.36
C ALA A 19 -6.69 2.05 0.13
N GLN A 20 -6.95 0.92 0.79
CA GLN A 20 -7.25 0.87 2.22
C GLN A 20 -6.07 1.34 3.07
N ILE A 21 -4.84 0.89 2.76
CA ILE A 21 -3.64 1.27 3.51
C ILE A 21 -3.37 2.77 3.34
N LEU A 22 -3.47 3.30 2.12
CA LEU A 22 -3.27 4.73 1.85
C LEU A 22 -4.30 5.60 2.58
N ALA A 23 -5.57 5.20 2.56
CA ALA A 23 -6.63 5.89 3.30
C ALA A 23 -6.36 5.90 4.81
N LYS A 24 -5.92 4.76 5.36
CA LYS A 24 -5.60 4.64 6.79
C LYS A 24 -4.40 5.50 7.19
N TYR A 25 -3.37 5.55 6.36
CA TYR A 25 -2.21 6.43 6.56
C TYR A 25 -2.59 7.91 6.54
N ARG A 26 -3.40 8.36 5.56
CA ARG A 26 -3.88 9.75 5.49
C ARG A 26 -4.67 10.14 6.74
N ARG A 27 -5.56 9.25 7.19
CA ARG A 27 -6.33 9.46 8.43
C ARG A 27 -5.42 9.58 9.65
N TYR A 28 -4.34 8.79 9.71
CA TYR A 28 -3.34 8.91 10.79
C TYR A 28 -2.64 10.28 10.77
N LYS A 29 -2.27 10.81 9.59
CA LYS A 29 -1.70 12.17 9.50
C LYS A 29 -2.68 13.23 9.99
N GLU A 30 -3.94 13.13 9.55
CA GLU A 30 -5.01 14.05 9.95
C GLU A 30 -5.24 14.02 11.48
N ASP A 31 -5.38 12.83 12.06
CA ASP A 31 -5.60 12.63 13.50
C ASP A 31 -4.45 13.19 14.37
N ASN A 32 -3.24 13.27 13.81
CA ASN A 32 -2.04 13.75 14.50
C ASN A 32 -1.61 15.17 14.04
N ASN A 33 -2.39 15.82 13.16
CA ASN A 33 -2.09 17.13 12.58
C ASN A 33 -0.69 17.21 11.93
N LEU A 34 -0.27 16.12 11.28
CA LEU A 34 1.02 16.00 10.61
C LEU A 34 0.92 16.51 9.17
N LYS A 35 1.82 17.41 8.79
CA LYS A 35 1.95 17.96 7.44
C LYS A 35 3.16 17.37 6.73
N ASP A 36 3.18 17.51 5.42
CA ASP A 36 4.32 17.11 4.60
C ASP A 36 5.58 17.88 5.05
N GLY A 37 6.67 17.15 5.28
CA GLY A 37 7.92 17.71 5.79
C GLY A 37 8.05 17.75 7.30
N ASP A 38 6.99 17.46 8.07
CA ASP A 38 7.07 17.35 9.53
C ASP A 38 7.83 16.09 9.97
N ASN A 39 7.80 15.03 9.15
CA ASN A 39 8.50 13.78 9.44
C ASN A 39 8.91 13.05 8.16
N LEU A 40 10.21 13.11 7.87
CA LEU A 40 10.83 12.47 6.69
C LEU A 40 10.52 10.97 6.57
N VAL A 41 10.41 10.25 7.70
CA VAL A 41 10.10 8.80 7.67
C VAL A 41 8.66 8.57 7.23
N LEU A 42 7.73 9.44 7.65
CA LEU A 42 6.34 9.35 7.22
C LEU A 42 6.16 9.82 5.78
N ASP A 43 6.91 10.84 5.35
CA ASP A 43 6.89 11.31 3.96
C ASP A 43 7.39 10.22 3.01
N GLU A 44 8.47 9.52 3.35
CA GLU A 44 8.94 8.40 2.51
C GLU A 44 8.01 7.19 2.56
N LEU A 45 7.32 6.97 3.68
CA LEU A 45 6.28 5.96 3.74
C LEU A 45 5.10 6.30 2.81
N GLU A 46 4.74 7.57 2.69
CA GLU A 46 3.70 8.02 1.75
C GLU A 46 4.13 7.82 0.29
N ASN A 47 5.38 8.19 -0.05
CA ASN A 47 5.93 7.96 -1.38
C ASN A 47 5.88 6.48 -1.76
N GLU A 48 6.35 5.60 -0.88
CA GLU A 48 6.36 4.15 -1.14
C GLU A 48 4.93 3.60 -1.27
N LEU A 49 3.98 4.10 -0.47
CA LEU A 49 2.57 3.75 -0.58
C LEU A 49 1.97 4.17 -1.91
N VAL A 50 2.28 5.36 -2.41
CA VAL A 50 1.80 5.85 -3.71
C VAL A 50 2.42 5.06 -4.85
N ILE A 51 3.71 4.73 -4.78
CA ILE A 51 4.40 3.90 -5.78
C ILE A 51 3.75 2.51 -5.83
N LEU A 52 3.51 1.88 -4.69
CA LEU A 52 2.90 0.56 -4.62
C LEU A 52 1.44 0.58 -5.01
N TYR A 53 0.70 1.62 -4.63
CA TYR A 53 -0.66 1.83 -5.12
C TYR A 53 -0.67 1.86 -6.64
N ASN A 54 0.14 2.70 -7.27
CA ASN A 54 0.20 2.80 -8.74
C ASN A 54 0.71 1.51 -9.41
N GLY A 55 1.72 0.85 -8.83
CA GLY A 55 2.26 -0.42 -9.32
C GLY A 55 1.26 -1.57 -9.22
N ALA A 56 0.38 -1.54 -8.22
CA ALA A 56 -0.70 -2.49 -8.03
C ALA A 56 -1.85 -2.33 -9.04
N PHE A 57 -1.86 -1.35 -9.96
CA PHE A 57 -2.86 -1.31 -11.04
C PHE A 57 -2.42 -2.05 -12.31
N HIS A 58 -1.13 -2.32 -12.47
CA HIS A 58 -0.56 -2.80 -13.74
C HIS A 58 0.49 -3.92 -13.63
N PRO A 59 0.28 -5.00 -12.83
CA PRO A 59 1.15 -6.17 -12.87
C PRO A 59 1.01 -6.91 -14.20
N LYS A 60 2.13 -7.26 -14.82
CA LYS A 60 2.20 -7.97 -16.11
C LYS A 60 2.32 -9.49 -15.94
N THR A 61 2.70 -9.97 -14.75
CA THR A 61 2.89 -11.40 -14.44
C THR A 61 2.38 -11.76 -13.04
N ILE A 62 2.16 -13.05 -12.75
CA ILE A 62 1.78 -13.52 -11.40
C ILE A 62 2.86 -13.13 -10.38
N LYS A 63 4.13 -13.30 -10.74
CA LYS A 63 5.26 -12.95 -9.86
C LYS A 63 5.26 -11.47 -9.45
N GLU A 64 4.93 -10.57 -10.37
CA GLU A 64 4.79 -9.14 -10.06
C GLU A 64 3.59 -8.89 -9.15
N ALA A 65 2.47 -9.56 -9.41
CA ALA A 65 1.27 -9.46 -8.58
C ALA A 65 1.51 -9.98 -7.15
N GLU A 66 2.19 -11.12 -6.98
CA GLU A 66 2.58 -11.69 -5.67
C GLU A 66 3.61 -10.82 -4.95
N LYS A 67 4.55 -10.22 -5.69
CA LYS A 67 5.50 -9.27 -5.11
C LYS A 67 4.77 -8.05 -4.52
N ASN A 68 3.84 -7.49 -5.29
CA ASN A 68 3.00 -6.37 -4.83
C ASN A 68 2.18 -6.78 -3.60
N GLU A 69 1.60 -7.99 -3.60
CA GLU A 69 0.84 -8.51 -2.46
C GLU A 69 1.69 -8.58 -1.18
N ASN A 70 2.92 -9.10 -1.29
CA ASN A 70 3.84 -9.20 -0.14
C ASN A 70 4.24 -7.82 0.40
N GLN A 71 4.49 -6.85 -0.49
CA GLN A 71 4.80 -5.47 -0.09
C GLN A 71 3.58 -4.82 0.60
N LEU A 72 2.38 -5.02 0.08
CA LEU A 72 1.14 -4.53 0.70
C LEU A 72 0.92 -5.14 2.09
N LYS A 73 1.14 -6.45 2.27
CA LYS A 73 1.06 -7.10 3.59
C LYS A 73 2.04 -6.50 4.60
N LEU A 74 3.26 -6.16 4.18
CA LEU A 74 4.23 -5.52 5.06
C LEU A 74 3.78 -4.11 5.47
N LEU A 75 3.35 -3.30 4.50
CA LEU A 75 2.87 -1.95 4.76
C LEU A 75 1.62 -1.92 5.62
N HIS A 76 0.69 -2.84 5.39
CA HIS A 76 -0.50 -2.98 6.22
C HIS A 76 -0.12 -3.22 7.69
N LYS A 77 0.89 -4.06 7.96
CA LYS A 77 1.41 -4.28 9.33
C LYS A 77 2.06 -3.02 9.92
N ILE A 78 2.83 -2.27 9.13
CA ILE A 78 3.47 -1.02 9.57
C ILE A 78 2.41 0.01 9.95
N ILE A 79 1.44 0.26 9.06
CA ILE A 79 0.36 1.22 9.31
C ILE A 79 -0.50 0.78 10.49
N ASN A 80 -0.83 -0.50 10.62
CA ASN A 80 -1.56 -0.99 11.79
C ASN A 80 -0.81 -0.68 13.08
N LYS A 81 0.48 -1.00 13.17
CA LYS A 81 1.29 -0.69 14.35
C LYS A 81 1.40 0.80 14.65
N LEU A 82 1.46 1.65 13.63
CA LEU A 82 1.45 3.12 13.79
C LEU A 82 0.11 3.61 14.35
N THR A 83 -1.00 3.04 13.88
CA THR A 83 -2.36 3.43 14.32
C THR A 83 -2.83 2.76 15.61
N GLU A 84 -2.25 1.61 16.01
CA GLU A 84 -2.58 0.87 17.23
C GLU A 84 -2.13 1.61 18.50
N ARG A 85 -1.18 2.53 18.39
CA ARG A 85 -0.76 3.39 19.50
C ARG A 85 -1.75 4.55 19.68
N LYS A 86 -2.94 4.24 20.18
CA LYS A 86 -3.84 5.19 20.85
C LYS A 86 -4.25 4.61 22.18
#